data_AF-A0A5A7M5U2-F1
#
_entry.id   AF-A0A5A7M5U2-F1
#
_cell.length_a   1.000
_cell.length_b   1.000
_cell.length_c   1.000
_cell.angle_alpha   90.00
_cell.angle_beta   90.00
_cell.angle_gamma   90.00
#
_symmetry.space_group_name_H-M   'P 1'
#
loop_
_entity.id
_entity.type
_entity.pdbx_description
1 polymer ?
#
loop_
_entity_poly.entity_id
_entity_poly.type
_entity_poly.pdbx_seq_one_letter_code
_entity_poly.pdbx_strand_id
1 'polypeptide(L)'
;MLRIDKALVGCVFGLIGVVAHADSMCDCSKIIGQCAASIKMKSLTGSAPSYSANYSITSTTATCSKVSYNIDGTPYFNVLANTNTVEDSAFGTAPISIKNFSEVRCDICAKAGQQSSAPAEQPAAPQIDPSIAQFVGTWSGTLRWALASDPITIYIESRGGRLGGRVIGKSGTSEFTSVRINGNVLTYNFIGKDGGTYSYKMALQGEHSAMVSSEGMFNFSGVVAKSQ
;
A
#
# COMPACT_ATOMS: atom_id res chain seq x y z
N MET A 1 -56.48 19.84 -56.91
CA MET A 1 -56.42 18.40 -56.56
C MET A 1 -55.51 18.29 -55.34
N LEU A 2 -56.04 17.65 -54.30
CA LEU A 2 -55.52 17.53 -52.93
C LEU A 2 -54.32 16.56 -52.88
N ARG A 3 -53.32 16.83 -52.02
CA ARG A 3 -52.81 15.88 -50.99
C ARG A 3 -51.66 16.49 -50.16
N ILE A 4 -51.93 16.62 -48.87
CA ILE A 4 -50.98 16.79 -47.76
C ILE A 4 -50.81 15.40 -47.13
N ASP A 5 -49.58 14.97 -46.90
CA ASP A 5 -49.19 13.95 -45.90
C ASP A 5 -47.69 14.16 -45.63
N LYS A 6 -47.26 14.65 -44.46
CA LYS A 6 -46.97 13.98 -43.19
C LYS A 6 -45.46 13.94 -42.90
N ALA A 7 -45.13 14.24 -41.66
CA ALA A 7 -43.80 14.44 -41.08
C ALA A 7 -42.97 13.15 -40.90
N LEU A 8 -41.65 13.31 -40.86
CA LEU A 8 -40.67 12.46 -40.14
C LEU A 8 -39.45 13.37 -39.88
N VAL A 9 -39.16 13.87 -38.67
CA VAL A 9 -38.79 13.25 -37.39
C VAL A 9 -37.48 12.44 -37.45
N GLY A 10 -36.48 12.94 -36.71
CA GLY A 10 -35.38 12.17 -36.09
C GLY A 10 -34.19 11.83 -36.99
N CYS A 11 -32.92 11.81 -36.56
CA CYS A 11 -32.35 11.85 -35.22
C CYS A 11 -30.93 12.45 -35.31
N VAL A 12 -30.63 13.42 -34.46
CA VAL A 12 -29.27 13.81 -34.11
C VAL A 12 -28.71 12.70 -33.22
N PHE A 13 -27.88 11.81 -33.78
CA PHE A 13 -27.14 10.85 -32.98
C PHE A 13 -25.99 11.58 -32.29
N GLY A 14 -26.25 11.99 -31.04
CA GLY A 14 -25.24 12.51 -30.13
C GLY A 14 -24.17 11.46 -29.86
N LEU A 15 -22.92 11.92 -29.91
CA LEU A 15 -21.77 11.23 -29.33
C LEU A 15 -22.03 11.00 -27.84
N ILE A 16 -22.42 9.78 -27.47
CA ILE A 16 -22.46 9.35 -26.08
C ILE A 16 -21.00 9.06 -25.69
N GLY A 17 -20.34 10.08 -25.13
CA GLY A 17 -19.09 9.88 -24.42
C GLY A 17 -19.36 8.98 -23.21
N VAL A 18 -18.76 7.80 -23.20
CA VAL A 18 -18.75 6.92 -22.03
C VAL A 18 -17.86 7.59 -20.99
N VAL A 19 -18.45 8.38 -20.09
CA VAL A 19 -17.79 8.82 -18.87
C VAL A 19 -17.60 7.59 -17.99
N ALA A 20 -16.36 7.14 -17.85
CA ALA A 20 -15.98 6.18 -16.82
C ALA A 20 -16.37 6.80 -15.47
N HIS A 21 -17.41 6.27 -14.85
CA HIS A 21 -17.85 6.67 -13.52
C HIS A 21 -16.74 6.29 -12.53
N ALA A 22 -15.88 7.23 -12.18
CA ALA A 22 -15.05 7.12 -10.99
C ALA A 22 -16.02 7.04 -9.80
N ASP A 23 -16.02 5.90 -9.09
CA ASP A 23 -16.86 5.68 -7.92
C ASP A 23 -16.74 6.88 -6.96
N SER A 24 -17.86 7.58 -6.80
CA SER A 24 -18.02 8.85 -6.07
C SER A 24 -17.80 8.75 -4.56
N MET A 25 -17.03 7.76 -4.09
CA MET A 25 -16.74 7.49 -2.69
C MET A 25 -15.37 7.98 -2.26
N CYS A 26 -14.43 8.16 -3.20
CA CYS A 26 -13.06 8.58 -2.91
C CYS A 26 -12.64 9.77 -3.78
N ASP A 27 -12.24 10.87 -3.15
CA ASP A 27 -11.62 12.02 -3.79
C ASP A 27 -10.10 11.86 -3.77
N CYS A 28 -9.57 11.20 -4.81
CA CYS A 28 -8.13 11.01 -4.99
C CYS A 28 -7.40 12.24 -5.56
N SER A 29 -8.10 13.37 -5.73
CA SER A 29 -7.45 14.68 -5.92
C SER A 29 -6.92 15.22 -4.58
N LYS A 30 -7.44 14.73 -3.46
CA LYS A 30 -7.03 15.08 -2.10
C LYS A 30 -6.38 13.89 -1.41
N ILE A 31 -5.05 13.88 -1.42
CA ILE A 31 -4.27 12.87 -0.70
C ILE A 31 -4.21 13.24 0.78
N ILE A 32 -4.74 12.37 1.65
CA ILE A 32 -4.80 12.57 3.10
C ILE A 32 -3.81 11.68 3.87
N GLY A 33 -3.08 10.82 3.16
CA GLY A 33 -2.08 9.94 3.75
C GLY A 33 -1.43 9.02 2.72
N GLN A 34 -0.57 8.13 3.19
CA GLN A 34 0.12 7.14 2.38
C GLN A 34 -0.14 5.73 2.94
N CYS A 35 -0.08 4.74 2.08
CA CYS A 35 -0.25 3.32 2.39
C CYS A 35 0.86 2.49 1.75
N ALA A 36 0.85 1.18 2.01
CA ALA A 36 1.66 0.23 1.27
C ALA A 36 0.74 -0.59 0.35
N ALA A 37 1.26 -1.00 -0.81
CA ALA A 37 0.58 -1.87 -1.73
C ALA A 37 1.50 -3.00 -2.19
N SER A 38 0.91 -4.15 -2.50
CA SER A 38 1.58 -5.30 -3.07
C SER A 38 0.91 -5.70 -4.38
N ILE A 39 1.71 -6.10 -5.35
CA ILE A 39 1.25 -6.60 -6.65
C ILE A 39 1.65 -8.07 -6.73
N LYS A 40 0.71 -8.94 -7.10
CA LYS A 40 0.94 -10.38 -7.28
C LYS A 40 0.46 -10.81 -8.65
N MET A 41 1.32 -11.51 -9.38
CA MET A 41 0.94 -12.12 -10.66
C MET A 41 -0.02 -13.28 -10.42
N LYS A 42 -1.11 -13.33 -11.18
CA LYS A 42 -2.10 -14.41 -11.19
C LYS A 42 -1.85 -15.36 -12.35
N SER A 43 -1.72 -14.83 -13.55
CA SER A 43 -1.44 -15.61 -14.75
C SER A 43 -0.79 -14.76 -15.82
N LEU A 44 -0.06 -15.42 -16.70
CA LEU A 44 0.43 -14.87 -17.97
C LEU A 44 -0.11 -15.78 -19.07
N THR A 45 -0.83 -15.19 -20.03
CA THR A 45 -1.41 -15.89 -21.17
C THR A 45 -1.01 -15.21 -22.47
N GLY A 46 -1.25 -15.90 -23.59
CA GLY A 46 -0.89 -15.41 -24.93
C GLY A 46 0.49 -15.85 -25.40
N SER A 47 0.80 -15.46 -26.62
CA SER A 47 2.05 -15.76 -27.33
C SER A 47 2.36 -14.61 -28.28
N ALA A 48 3.60 -14.52 -28.75
CA ALA A 48 4.00 -13.46 -29.66
C ALA A 48 3.01 -13.35 -30.85
N PRO A 49 2.57 -12.14 -31.20
CA PRO A 49 3.04 -10.83 -30.72
C PRO A 49 2.24 -10.23 -29.55
N SER A 50 1.36 -10.99 -28.86
CA SER A 50 0.46 -10.45 -27.84
C SER A 50 0.42 -11.30 -26.57
N TYR A 51 0.76 -10.67 -25.45
CA TYR A 51 0.72 -11.25 -24.12
C TYR A 51 -0.30 -10.52 -23.25
N SER A 52 -0.92 -11.26 -22.33
CA SER A 52 -1.82 -10.73 -21.31
C SER A 52 -1.36 -11.20 -19.93
N ALA A 53 -1.16 -10.26 -19.03
CA ALA A 53 -0.84 -10.54 -17.63
C ALA A 53 -2.03 -10.17 -16.75
N ASN A 54 -2.53 -11.12 -15.97
CA ASN A 54 -3.50 -10.87 -14.91
C ASN A 54 -2.75 -10.79 -13.57
N TYR A 55 -3.09 -9.81 -12.75
CA TYR A 55 -2.45 -9.57 -11.46
C TYR A 55 -3.45 -9.02 -10.45
N SER A 56 -3.14 -9.18 -9.17
CA SER A 56 -3.90 -8.59 -8.07
C SER A 56 -3.09 -7.54 -7.36
N ILE A 57 -3.73 -6.41 -7.06
CA ILE A 57 -3.18 -5.32 -6.25
C ILE A 57 -3.86 -5.38 -4.89
N THR A 58 -3.08 -5.42 -3.82
CA THR A 58 -3.59 -5.36 -2.44
C THR A 58 -2.95 -4.20 -1.69
N SER A 59 -3.78 -3.30 -1.18
CA SER A 59 -3.45 -2.17 -0.31
C SER A 59 -3.56 -2.55 1.16
N THR A 60 -2.77 -1.91 2.01
CA THR A 60 -2.93 -1.95 3.47
C THR A 60 -4.11 -1.12 3.98
N THR A 61 -4.70 -0.29 3.11
CA THR A 61 -5.88 0.50 3.44
C THR A 61 -7.14 -0.23 3.02
N ALA A 62 -8.09 -0.34 3.96
CA ALA A 62 -9.37 -1.02 3.74
C ALA A 62 -10.17 -0.46 2.55
N THR A 63 -10.18 0.86 2.36
CA THR A 63 -10.95 1.58 1.32
C THR A 63 -10.30 2.92 0.96
N CYS A 64 -10.64 3.51 -0.18
CA CYS A 64 -10.11 4.78 -0.67
C CYS A 64 -8.60 4.87 -0.70
N SER A 65 -7.95 3.93 -1.39
CA SER A 65 -6.54 4.06 -1.74
C SER A 65 -6.32 4.11 -3.24
N LYS A 66 -5.39 4.95 -3.68
CA LYS A 66 -4.89 4.99 -5.06
C LYS A 66 -3.54 4.31 -5.09
N VAL A 67 -3.44 3.19 -5.80
CA VAL A 67 -2.17 2.51 -6.05
C VAL A 67 -1.71 2.89 -7.45
N SER A 68 -0.60 3.60 -7.55
CA SER A 68 0.06 3.99 -8.81
C SER A 68 1.31 3.14 -9.01
N TYR A 69 1.60 2.74 -10.23
CA TYR A 69 2.73 1.88 -10.58
C TYR A 69 3.05 2.02 -12.07
N ASN A 70 4.25 1.61 -12.48
CA ASN A 70 4.61 1.56 -13.90
C ASN A 70 4.78 0.10 -14.33
N ILE A 71 4.35 -0.22 -15.55
CA ILE A 71 4.69 -1.47 -16.25
C ILE A 71 5.57 -1.09 -17.43
N ASP A 72 6.83 -1.52 -17.44
CA ASP A 72 7.81 -1.17 -18.49
C ASP A 72 7.88 0.35 -18.76
N GLY A 73 7.86 1.15 -17.68
CA GLY A 73 7.89 2.62 -17.73
C GLY A 73 6.57 3.28 -18.14
N THR A 74 5.53 2.50 -18.48
CA THR A 74 4.19 3.03 -18.77
C THR A 74 3.41 3.18 -17.46
N PRO A 75 2.88 4.36 -17.11
CA PRO A 75 2.20 4.59 -15.85
C PRO A 75 0.76 4.05 -15.84
N TYR A 76 0.40 3.42 -14.72
CA TYR A 76 -0.93 2.88 -14.41
C TYR A 76 -1.34 3.30 -13.00
N PHE A 77 -2.64 3.26 -12.73
CA PHE A 77 -3.15 3.37 -11.37
C PHE A 77 -4.49 2.64 -11.20
N ASN A 78 -4.75 2.23 -9.97
CA ASN A 78 -6.03 1.67 -9.55
C ASN A 78 -6.54 2.41 -8.31
N VAL A 79 -7.82 2.78 -8.31
CA VAL A 79 -8.49 3.35 -7.13
C VAL A 79 -9.34 2.27 -6.48
N LEU A 80 -8.91 1.87 -5.29
CA LEU A 80 -9.55 0.84 -4.50
C LEU A 80 -10.58 1.50 -3.58
N ALA A 81 -11.76 1.78 -4.14
CA ALA A 81 -12.77 2.60 -3.47
C ALA A 81 -13.42 1.89 -2.27
N ASN A 82 -13.80 0.62 -2.44
CA ASN A 82 -14.63 -0.14 -1.48
C ASN A 82 -13.99 -1.43 -0.99
N THR A 83 -12.74 -1.66 -1.38
CA THR A 83 -11.99 -2.89 -1.11
C THR A 83 -10.54 -2.51 -0.88
N ASN A 84 -9.78 -3.41 -0.26
CA ASN A 84 -8.33 -3.29 -0.19
C ASN A 84 -7.62 -4.14 -1.25
N THR A 85 -8.36 -4.86 -2.09
CA THR A 85 -7.81 -5.71 -3.16
C THR A 85 -8.62 -5.58 -4.45
N VAL A 86 -7.93 -5.50 -5.58
CA VAL A 86 -8.52 -5.51 -6.92
C VAL A 86 -7.71 -6.41 -7.84
N GLU A 87 -8.36 -7.04 -8.81
CA GLU A 87 -7.71 -7.75 -9.91
C GLU A 87 -7.73 -6.87 -11.15
N ASP A 88 -6.62 -6.86 -11.89
CA ASP A 88 -6.45 -6.08 -13.11
C ASP A 88 -5.62 -6.86 -14.13
N SER A 89 -5.58 -6.35 -15.36
CA SER A 89 -4.87 -6.97 -16.47
C SER A 89 -4.11 -5.94 -17.30
N ALA A 90 -2.99 -6.36 -17.86
CA ALA A 90 -2.20 -5.56 -18.79
C ALA A 90 -1.86 -6.37 -20.04
N PHE A 91 -1.72 -5.67 -21.17
CA PHE A 91 -1.39 -6.27 -22.45
C PHE A 91 -0.09 -5.67 -22.98
N GLY A 92 0.72 -6.49 -23.63
CA GLY A 92 1.99 -6.07 -24.19
C GLY A 92 2.48 -6.97 -25.30
N THR A 93 3.48 -6.50 -26.04
CA THR A 93 4.12 -7.28 -27.11
C THR A 93 5.22 -8.21 -26.60
N ALA A 94 5.52 -8.14 -25.31
CA ALA A 94 6.49 -8.99 -24.61
C ALA A 94 5.83 -9.61 -23.34
N PRO A 95 6.35 -10.75 -22.84
CA PRO A 95 5.90 -11.33 -21.58
C PRO A 95 6.00 -10.35 -20.41
N ILE A 96 4.88 -10.05 -19.77
CA ILE A 96 4.83 -9.18 -18.58
C ILE A 96 4.98 -10.04 -17.32
N SER A 97 5.95 -9.70 -16.48
CA SER A 97 6.26 -10.35 -15.21
C SER A 97 6.31 -9.33 -14.07
N ILE A 98 6.45 -9.82 -12.84
CA ILE A 98 6.56 -8.93 -11.66
C ILE A 98 7.76 -7.97 -11.74
N LYS A 99 8.82 -8.33 -12.48
CA LYS A 99 10.02 -7.49 -12.65
C LYS A 99 9.77 -6.25 -13.51
N ASN A 100 8.72 -6.27 -14.32
CA ASN A 100 8.33 -5.16 -15.17
C ASN A 100 7.60 -4.05 -14.38
N PHE A 101 7.16 -4.37 -13.16
CA PHE A 101 6.50 -3.42 -12.26
C PHE A 101 7.54 -2.59 -11.51
N SER A 102 7.35 -1.28 -11.50
CA SER A 102 8.22 -0.33 -10.79
C SER A 102 7.41 0.83 -10.20
N GLU A 103 8.05 1.60 -9.32
CA GLU A 103 7.49 2.82 -8.72
C GLU A 103 6.12 2.62 -8.04
N VAL A 104 5.92 1.46 -7.41
CA VAL A 104 4.65 1.16 -6.72
C VAL A 104 4.46 2.12 -5.54
N ARG A 105 3.47 3.00 -5.67
CA ARG A 105 3.09 4.01 -4.67
C ARG A 105 1.64 3.83 -4.27
N CYS A 106 1.34 3.92 -2.98
CA CYS A 106 -0.03 3.84 -2.48
C CYS A 106 -0.34 5.09 -1.67
N ASP A 107 -1.36 5.83 -2.12
CA ASP A 107 -1.84 7.04 -1.48
C ASP A 107 -3.25 6.81 -0.92
N ILE A 108 -3.55 7.37 0.25
CA ILE A 108 -4.89 7.34 0.84
C ILE A 108 -5.63 8.59 0.37
N CYS A 109 -6.78 8.38 -0.25
CA CYS A 109 -7.63 9.45 -0.76
C CYS A 109 -8.63 9.90 0.31
N ALA A 110 -9.02 11.17 0.26
CA ALA A 110 -10.17 11.63 1.03
C ALA A 110 -11.43 10.86 0.61
N LYS A 111 -12.40 10.70 1.51
CA LYS A 111 -13.73 10.21 1.13
C LYS A 111 -14.53 11.35 0.51
N ALA A 112 -15.15 11.12 -0.64
CA ALA A 112 -16.01 12.09 -1.28
C ALA A 112 -17.23 12.38 -0.37
N GLY A 113 -17.58 13.66 -0.21
CA GLY A 113 -18.63 14.12 0.70
C GLY A 113 -18.17 14.43 2.14
N GLN A 114 -16.90 14.19 2.50
CA GLN A 114 -16.32 14.80 3.70
C GLN A 114 -15.91 16.24 3.35
N GLN A 115 -16.85 17.15 3.55
CA GLN A 115 -16.58 18.58 3.53
C GLN A 115 -15.53 18.87 4.61
N SER A 116 -14.36 19.36 4.20
CA SER A 116 -13.39 19.96 5.13
C SER A 116 -14.10 21.06 5.90
N SER A 117 -14.40 20.82 7.17
CA SER A 117 -14.66 21.89 8.12
C SER A 117 -13.32 22.56 8.43
N ALA A 118 -13.12 23.76 7.90
CA ALA A 118 -12.19 24.75 8.45
C ALA A 118 -13.00 25.78 9.26
N PRO A 119 -12.37 26.66 10.04
CA PRO A 119 -11.40 26.43 11.11
C PRO A 119 -12.04 26.83 12.46
N ALA A 120 -12.02 25.97 13.47
CA ALA A 120 -12.42 26.35 14.82
C ALA A 120 -11.55 25.63 15.86
N GLU A 121 -10.83 26.46 16.61
CA GLU A 121 -10.20 26.25 17.91
C GLU A 121 -9.30 25.02 18.10
N GLN A 122 -8.01 25.30 18.27
CA GLN A 122 -6.92 24.36 18.51
C GLN A 122 -7.35 23.10 19.29
N PRO A 123 -7.56 21.95 18.61
CA PRO A 123 -7.73 20.69 19.29
C PRO A 123 -6.35 20.21 19.72
N ALA A 124 -6.26 19.70 20.94
CA ALA A 124 -5.06 19.08 21.48
C ALA A 124 -4.41 18.13 20.45
N ALA A 125 -3.07 18.14 20.40
CA ALA A 125 -2.26 17.30 19.52
C ALA A 125 -2.88 15.90 19.37
N PRO A 126 -2.94 15.34 18.15
CA PRO A 126 -3.59 14.05 17.91
C PRO A 126 -3.05 13.04 18.92
N GLN A 127 -3.93 12.61 19.83
CA GLN A 127 -3.60 11.65 20.88
C GLN A 127 -3.32 10.33 20.16
N ILE A 128 -2.04 10.06 19.91
CA ILE A 128 -1.58 8.77 19.39
C ILE A 128 -2.02 7.74 20.43
N ASP A 129 -2.70 6.68 20.00
CA ASP A 129 -3.08 5.57 20.87
C ASP A 129 -1.85 5.15 21.71
N PRO A 130 -1.93 5.14 23.06
CA PRO A 130 -0.79 4.83 23.90
C PRO A 130 -0.15 3.46 23.58
N SER A 131 -0.93 2.51 23.07
CA SER A 131 -0.43 1.21 22.60
C SER A 131 0.44 1.30 21.33
N ILE A 132 0.26 2.36 20.54
CA ILE A 132 1.06 2.69 19.36
C ILE A 132 2.28 3.52 19.77
N ALA A 133 2.08 4.53 20.62
CA ALA A 133 3.11 5.48 21.03
C ALA A 133 4.35 4.80 21.64
N GLN A 134 4.15 3.70 22.38
CA GLN A 134 5.24 2.92 22.97
C GLN A 134 6.25 2.39 21.93
N PHE A 135 5.79 2.04 20.71
CA PHE A 135 6.67 1.54 19.64
C PHE A 135 7.30 2.64 18.79
N VAL A 136 6.65 3.81 18.68
CA VAL A 136 7.13 4.92 17.84
C VAL A 136 8.51 5.38 18.31
N GLY A 137 9.46 5.46 17.40
CA GLY A 137 10.83 5.87 17.67
C GLY A 137 11.86 5.13 16.82
N THR A 138 13.13 5.36 17.12
CA THR A 138 14.26 4.67 16.49
C THR A 138 14.80 3.62 17.44
N TRP A 139 14.86 2.37 16.99
CA TRP A 139 15.34 1.23 17.77
C TRP A 139 16.59 0.67 17.14
N SER A 140 17.63 0.42 17.92
CA SER A 140 18.88 -0.15 17.40
C SER A 140 19.31 -1.36 18.21
N GLY A 141 19.89 -2.35 17.54
CA GLY A 141 20.37 -3.56 18.21
C GLY A 141 21.06 -4.50 17.25
N THR A 142 21.19 -5.76 17.64
CA THR A 142 21.82 -6.78 16.81
C THR A 142 20.97 -8.03 16.79
N LEU A 143 20.54 -8.44 15.59
CA LEU A 143 19.91 -9.73 15.37
C LEU A 143 20.99 -10.80 15.24
N ARG A 144 20.72 -11.98 15.79
CA ARG A 144 21.63 -13.12 15.78
C ARG A 144 20.91 -14.37 15.28
N TRP A 145 21.60 -15.14 14.44
CA TRP A 145 21.24 -16.50 14.06
C TRP A 145 22.50 -17.38 14.13
N ALA A 146 22.36 -18.69 13.84
CA ALA A 146 23.35 -19.71 14.18
C ALA A 146 24.83 -19.37 13.90
N LEU A 147 25.12 -18.69 12.77
CA LEU A 147 26.49 -18.38 12.35
C LEU A 147 26.74 -16.92 11.95
N ALA A 148 25.75 -16.03 12.13
CA ALA A 148 25.94 -14.62 11.78
C ALA A 148 25.07 -13.67 12.61
N SER A 149 25.46 -12.41 12.55
CA SER A 149 24.78 -11.31 13.23
C SER A 149 24.64 -10.11 12.31
N ASP A 150 23.55 -9.38 12.48
CA ASP A 150 23.24 -8.17 11.72
C ASP A 150 22.92 -7.03 12.69
N PRO A 151 23.73 -5.95 12.73
CA PRO A 151 23.33 -4.73 13.39
C PRO A 151 22.16 -4.12 12.61
N ILE A 152 21.09 -3.81 13.31
CA ILE A 152 19.90 -3.24 12.69
C ILE A 152 19.49 -1.94 13.37
N THR A 153 18.86 -1.08 12.57
CA THR A 153 18.09 0.06 13.06
C THR A 153 16.67 -0.02 12.51
N ILE A 154 15.68 0.02 13.39
CA ILE A 154 14.26 0.00 13.07
C ILE A 154 13.70 1.39 13.35
N TYR A 155 13.15 2.02 12.34
CA TYR A 155 12.43 3.29 12.49
C TYR A 155 10.94 2.99 12.47
N ILE A 156 10.24 3.43 13.50
CA ILE A 156 8.80 3.26 13.63
C ILE A 156 8.18 4.64 13.80
N GLU A 157 7.26 4.99 12.90
CA GLU A 157 6.57 6.28 12.93
C GLU A 157 5.06 6.09 12.89
N SER A 158 4.34 7.02 13.52
CA SER A 158 2.89 7.11 13.40
C SER A 158 2.55 8.29 12.51
N ARG A 159 1.81 8.06 11.43
CA ARG A 159 1.26 9.12 10.56
C ARG A 159 -0.23 8.91 10.40
N GLY A 160 -1.02 9.90 10.82
CA GLY A 160 -2.49 9.86 10.69
C GLY A 160 -3.14 8.68 11.42
N GLY A 161 -2.61 8.28 12.58
CA GLY A 161 -3.13 7.15 13.36
C GLY A 161 -2.72 5.76 12.85
N ARG A 162 -1.82 5.68 11.86
CA ARG A 162 -1.28 4.41 11.34
C ARG A 162 0.21 4.29 11.62
N LEU A 163 0.63 3.08 11.99
CA LEU A 163 2.03 2.74 12.14
C LEU A 163 2.64 2.35 10.80
N GLY A 164 3.75 2.99 10.48
CA GLY A 164 4.67 2.60 9.43
C GLY A 164 6.08 2.49 9.99
N GLY A 165 7.01 2.16 9.13
CA GLY A 165 8.39 2.08 9.51
C GLY A 165 9.25 1.37 8.49
N ARG A 166 10.52 1.26 8.81
CA ARG A 166 11.52 0.60 8.01
C ARG A 166 12.57 -0.04 8.89
N VAL A 167 13.17 -1.11 8.39
CA VAL A 167 14.35 -1.73 8.98
C VAL A 167 15.55 -1.47 8.08
N ILE A 168 16.67 -1.08 8.68
CA ILE A 168 17.96 -0.94 8.02
C ILE A 168 18.89 -1.98 8.64
N GLY A 169 19.41 -2.88 7.81
CA GLY A 169 20.44 -3.86 8.20
C GLY A 169 21.56 -3.91 7.16
N LYS A 170 22.47 -4.88 7.26
CA LYS A 170 23.57 -5.07 6.29
C LYS A 170 23.09 -5.24 4.86
N SER A 171 21.93 -5.85 4.66
CA SER A 171 21.36 -6.09 3.33
C SER A 171 20.71 -4.84 2.72
N GLY A 172 20.55 -3.75 3.48
CA GLY A 172 19.97 -2.49 3.05
C GLY A 172 18.74 -2.09 3.85
N THR A 173 17.91 -1.24 3.26
CA THR A 173 16.68 -0.73 3.87
C THR A 173 15.46 -1.45 3.30
N SER A 174 14.56 -1.88 4.18
CA SER A 174 13.26 -2.47 3.82
C SER A 174 12.14 -1.74 4.53
N GLU A 175 11.20 -1.21 3.76
CA GLU A 175 9.99 -0.55 4.26
C GLU A 175 8.96 -1.60 4.70
N PHE A 176 8.20 -1.28 5.75
CA PHE A 176 7.15 -2.17 6.22
C PHE A 176 6.00 -2.22 5.23
N THR A 177 5.64 -3.44 4.81
CA THR A 177 4.45 -3.68 3.98
C THR A 177 3.20 -3.88 4.80
N SER A 178 3.30 -4.22 6.09
CA SER A 178 2.16 -4.21 7.01
C SER A 178 2.65 -4.17 8.45
N VAL A 179 1.87 -3.56 9.35
CA VAL A 179 2.12 -3.56 10.80
C VAL A 179 0.84 -3.95 11.53
N ARG A 180 0.98 -4.79 12.56
CA ARG A 180 -0.10 -5.17 13.47
C ARG A 180 0.41 -5.08 14.90
N ILE A 181 -0.42 -4.57 15.80
CA ILE A 181 -0.13 -4.58 17.24
C ILE A 181 -1.12 -5.50 17.93
N ASN A 182 -0.60 -6.34 18.82
CA ASN A 182 -1.38 -7.11 19.75
C ASN A 182 -0.73 -6.97 21.14
N GLY A 183 -1.29 -6.09 21.97
CA GLY A 183 -0.73 -5.75 23.28
C GLY A 183 0.67 -5.14 23.17
N ASN A 184 1.66 -5.84 23.74
CA ASN A 184 3.07 -5.43 23.74
C ASN A 184 3.88 -6.01 22.58
N VAL A 185 3.22 -6.64 21.60
CA VAL A 185 3.87 -7.22 20.42
C VAL A 185 3.46 -6.46 19.16
N LEU A 186 4.47 -5.95 18.45
CA LEU A 186 4.34 -5.40 17.11
C LEU A 186 4.83 -6.45 16.10
N THR A 187 3.95 -6.89 15.21
CA THR A 187 4.30 -7.73 14.06
C THR A 187 4.38 -6.85 12.82
N TYR A 188 5.48 -6.93 12.09
CA TYR A 188 5.67 -6.20 10.84
C TYR A 188 6.17 -7.11 9.74
N ASN A 189 5.70 -6.84 8.52
CA ASN A 189 6.14 -7.55 7.33
C ASN A 189 6.93 -6.61 6.42
N PHE A 190 7.83 -7.15 5.61
CA PHE A 190 8.48 -6.43 4.51
C PHE A 190 8.86 -7.39 3.38
N ILE A 191 9.21 -6.82 2.22
CA ILE A 191 9.71 -7.58 1.06
C ILE A 191 11.24 -7.48 1.05
N GLY A 192 11.92 -8.62 1.07
CA GLY A 192 13.37 -8.69 0.94
C GLY A 192 13.84 -8.45 -0.49
N LYS A 193 15.15 -8.25 -0.67
CA LYS A 193 15.75 -8.05 -2.00
C LYS A 193 15.62 -9.26 -2.94
N ASP A 194 15.42 -10.43 -2.35
CA ASP A 194 15.11 -11.68 -3.04
C ASP A 194 13.64 -11.78 -3.47
N GLY A 195 12.80 -10.80 -3.14
CA GLY A 195 11.36 -10.79 -3.39
C GLY A 195 10.55 -11.60 -2.37
N GLY A 196 11.20 -12.20 -1.37
CA GLY A 196 10.54 -12.93 -0.30
C GLY A 196 9.77 -12.01 0.64
N THR A 197 8.64 -12.48 1.19
CA THR A 197 7.96 -11.78 2.29
C THR A 197 8.49 -12.28 3.62
N TYR A 198 8.90 -11.36 4.47
CA TYR A 198 9.44 -11.65 5.79
C TYR A 198 8.53 -11.08 6.88
N SER A 199 8.20 -11.88 7.90
CA SER A 199 7.40 -11.47 9.06
C SER A 199 8.27 -11.44 10.32
N TYR A 200 8.33 -10.29 10.98
CA TYR A 200 9.13 -10.06 12.17
C TYR A 200 8.20 -9.66 13.32
N LYS A 201 8.51 -10.11 14.53
CA LYS A 201 7.88 -9.72 15.79
C LYS A 201 8.82 -8.87 16.60
N MET A 202 8.29 -7.83 17.23
CA MET A 202 8.98 -6.99 18.20
C MET A 202 8.13 -6.93 19.47
N ALA A 203 8.58 -7.63 20.51
CA ALA A 203 7.91 -7.71 21.80
C ALA A 203 8.60 -6.77 22.79
N LEU A 204 7.88 -5.79 23.34
CA LEU A 204 8.43 -4.90 24.36
C LEU A 204 8.77 -5.69 25.62
N GLN A 205 9.99 -5.52 26.10
CA GLN A 205 10.47 -6.00 27.40
C GLN A 205 10.48 -4.88 28.46
N GLY A 206 10.40 -3.63 28.01
CA GLY A 206 10.27 -2.42 28.82
C GLY A 206 10.09 -1.19 27.93
N GLU A 207 10.10 0.01 28.52
CA GLU A 207 9.87 1.27 27.80
C GLU A 207 10.90 1.54 26.69
N HIS A 208 12.16 1.11 26.91
CA HIS A 208 13.28 1.34 25.99
C HIS A 208 13.92 0.05 25.47
N SER A 209 13.29 -1.12 25.65
CA SER A 209 13.85 -2.40 25.24
C SER A 209 12.80 -3.31 24.61
N ALA A 210 13.14 -3.94 23.50
CA ALA A 210 12.28 -4.90 22.83
C ALA A 210 13.08 -6.10 22.29
N MET A 211 12.48 -7.29 22.35
CA MET A 211 13.00 -8.47 21.68
C MET A 211 12.42 -8.57 20.28
N VAL A 212 13.29 -8.65 19.28
CA VAL A 212 12.95 -8.83 17.87
C VAL A 212 13.24 -10.26 17.45
N SER A 213 12.31 -10.91 16.77
CA SER A 213 12.46 -12.26 16.25
C SER A 213 11.76 -12.43 14.91
N SER A 214 12.22 -13.35 14.07
CA SER A 214 11.48 -13.76 12.87
C SER A 214 10.30 -14.64 13.20
N GLU A 215 9.30 -14.60 12.32
CA GLU A 215 8.32 -15.66 12.14
C GLU A 215 8.57 -16.31 10.77
N GLY A 216 9.10 -17.53 10.76
CA GLY A 216 9.32 -18.26 9.51
C GLY A 216 10.45 -19.27 9.56
N MET A 217 10.91 -19.66 8.37
CA MET A 217 11.90 -20.73 8.17
C MET A 217 13.30 -20.38 8.69
N PHE A 218 13.65 -19.09 8.76
CA PHE A 218 14.90 -18.62 9.34
C PHE A 218 14.63 -18.12 10.76
N ASN A 219 15.26 -18.72 11.75
CA ASN A 219 15.16 -18.29 13.15
C ASN A 219 16.30 -17.32 13.46
N PHE A 220 15.96 -16.07 13.76
CA PHE A 220 16.86 -15.14 14.43
C PHE A 220 16.14 -14.51 15.62
N SER A 221 16.93 -14.04 16.57
CA SER A 221 16.44 -13.16 17.62
C SER A 221 17.50 -12.13 18.03
N GLY A 222 17.06 -11.04 18.62
CA GLY A 222 17.94 -10.00 19.14
C GLY A 222 17.19 -9.01 20.01
N VAL A 223 17.92 -8.30 20.86
CA VAL A 223 17.34 -7.19 21.64
C VAL A 223 17.69 -5.89 20.93
N VAL A 224 16.71 -5.00 20.84
CA VAL A 224 16.87 -3.63 20.34
C VAL A 224 16.52 -2.66 21.46
N ALA A 225 17.28 -1.57 21.53
CA ALA A 225 17.08 -0.48 22.46
C ALA A 225 16.49 0.74 21.74
N LYS A 226 15.54 1.42 22.38
CA LYS A 226 14.95 2.66 21.88
C LYS A 226 15.95 3.80 22.10
N SER A 227 16.15 4.60 21.07
CA SER A 227 16.91 5.85 21.17
C SER A 227 16.10 6.84 22.01
N GLN A 228 16.76 7.49 22.96
CA GLN A 228 16.16 8.54 23.79
C GLN A 228 15.99 9.85 23.02
#